data_AF-A0A651FQM9-F1
#
_entry.id   AF-A0A651FQM9-F1
#
_cell.length_a   1.000
_cell.length_b   1.000
_cell.length_c   1.000
_cell.angle_alpha   90.00
_cell.angle_beta   90.00
_cell.angle_gamma   90.00
#
_symmetry.space_group_name_H-M   'P 1'
#
loop_
_entity.id
_entity.type
_entity.pdbx_description
1 polymer ?
#
loop_
_entity_poly.entity_id
_entity_poly.type
_entity_poly.pdbx_seq_one_letter_code
_entity_poly.pdbx_strand_id
1 'polypeptide(L)'
;MLLDFFKLLPLILVAHAAILCGVFFTGGQLLPSVFSPFYEKTNEFSRLFMALLTVFALGNILVVKAYHWFDPALVTPVNVFSMVCGTVLMTVLVFQMKPPLLIIPATLVVAAGCVWVNILLRPH
;
A
#
# COMPACT_ATOMS: atom_id res chain seq x y z
N MET A 1 -17.77 -12.79 -4.80
CA MET A 1 -16.79 -12.70 -3.69
C MET A 1 -15.38 -13.14 -4.09
N LEU A 2 -15.12 -14.41 -4.45
CA LEU A 2 -13.76 -14.84 -4.84
C LEU A 2 -13.26 -14.17 -6.14
N LEU A 3 -14.13 -14.07 -7.15
CA LEU A 3 -13.81 -13.36 -8.40
C LEU A 3 -13.54 -11.87 -8.15
N ASP A 4 -14.30 -11.25 -7.24
CA ASP A 4 -14.15 -9.84 -6.89
C ASP A 4 -12.86 -9.61 -6.11
N PHE A 5 -12.46 -10.56 -5.26
CA PHE A 5 -11.16 -10.56 -4.60
C PHE A 5 -10.01 -10.53 -5.63
N PHE A 6 -10.04 -11.39 -6.64
CA PHE A 6 -9.00 -11.42 -7.68
C PHE A 6 -9.01 -10.18 -8.59
N LYS A 7 -10.13 -9.47 -8.71
CA LYS A 7 -10.20 -8.18 -9.43
C LYS A 7 -9.70 -7.01 -8.56
N LEU A 8 -10.02 -7.05 -7.27
CA LEU A 8 -9.68 -6.03 -6.29
C LEU A 8 -8.20 -6.06 -5.88
N LEU A 9 -7.63 -7.26 -5.72
CA LEU A 9 -6.27 -7.44 -5.25
C LEU A 9 -5.23 -6.71 -6.13
N PRO A 10 -5.23 -6.84 -7.48
CA PRO A 10 -4.30 -6.10 -8.33
C PRO A 10 -4.46 -4.57 -8.19
N LEU A 11 -5.70 -4.08 -8.10
CA LEU A 11 -5.98 -2.65 -7.96
C LEU A 11 -5.37 -2.09 -6.67
N ILE A 12 -5.59 -2.78 -5.56
CA ILE A 12 -5.08 -2.39 -4.24
C ILE A 12 -3.56 -2.57 -4.16
N LEU A 13 -2.99 -3.61 -4.77
CA LEU A 13 -1.54 -3.79 -4.86
C LEU A 13 -0.88 -2.65 -5.64
N VAL A 14 -1.46 -2.23 -6.77
CA VAL A 14 -0.97 -1.07 -7.53
C VAL A 14 -1.09 0.21 -6.70
N ALA A 15 -2.17 0.37 -5.96
CA ALA A 15 -2.35 1.53 -5.08
C ALA A 15 -1.25 1.61 -4.01
N HIS A 16 -0.98 0.49 -3.32
CA HIS A 16 0.10 0.42 -2.32
C HIS A 16 1.49 0.54 -2.94
N ALA A 17 1.71 -0.01 -4.13
CA ALA A 17 2.97 0.17 -4.86
C ALA A 17 3.22 1.64 -5.19
N ALA A 18 2.20 2.37 -5.66
CA ALA A 18 2.31 3.81 -5.90
C ALA A 18 2.64 4.59 -4.61
N ILE A 19 1.96 4.27 -3.50
CA ILE A 19 2.25 4.89 -2.20
C ILE A 19 3.69 4.60 -1.77
N LEU A 20 4.13 3.35 -1.83
CA LEU A 20 5.49 2.99 -1.45
C LEU A 20 6.52 3.68 -2.34
N CYS A 21 6.31 3.73 -3.66
CA CYS A 21 7.16 4.52 -4.56
C CYS A 21 7.27 5.97 -4.09
N GLY A 22 6.17 6.59 -3.65
CA GLY A 22 6.19 7.91 -3.02
C GLY A 22 7.11 7.99 -1.82
N VAL A 23 6.99 7.06 -0.86
CA VAL A 23 7.83 7.02 0.34
C VAL A 23 9.33 6.91 -0.01
N PHE A 24 9.70 6.04 -0.94
CA PHE A 24 11.11 5.90 -1.34
C PHE A 24 11.60 7.10 -2.15
N PHE A 25 10.73 7.73 -2.93
CA PHE A 25 11.06 8.95 -3.66
C PHE A 25 11.32 10.12 -2.71
N THR A 26 10.49 10.30 -1.67
CA THR A 26 10.72 11.34 -0.66
C THR A 26 12.05 11.15 0.06
N GLY A 27 12.39 9.89 0.38
CA GLY A 27 13.67 9.51 0.97
C GLY A 27 14.88 9.53 0.03
N GLY A 28 14.71 9.81 -1.27
CA GLY A 28 15.80 9.81 -2.25
C GLY A 28 16.34 8.41 -2.57
N GLN A 29 15.55 7.37 -2.33
CA GLN A 29 15.94 5.96 -2.45
C GLN A 29 15.23 5.23 -3.61
N LEU A 30 14.19 5.83 -4.20
CA LEU A 30 13.52 5.24 -5.35
C LEU A 30 14.41 5.37 -6.60
N LEU A 31 14.78 4.25 -7.23
CA LEU A 31 15.55 4.20 -8.48
C LEU A 31 16.71 5.23 -8.51
N PRO A 32 17.68 5.14 -7.59
CA PRO A 32 18.70 6.16 -7.41
C PRO A 32 19.57 6.38 -8.65
N SER A 33 19.74 5.37 -9.51
CA SER A 33 20.44 5.49 -10.79
C SER A 33 19.72 6.39 -11.81
N VAL A 34 18.41 6.57 -11.67
CA VAL A 34 17.57 7.38 -12.58
C VAL A 34 17.35 8.78 -12.01
N PHE A 35 17.11 8.87 -10.69
CA PHE A 35 16.70 10.11 -10.04
C PHE A 35 17.82 10.82 -9.25
N SER A 36 19.05 10.31 -9.21
CA SER A 36 20.14 10.97 -8.47
C SER A 36 20.33 12.46 -8.77
N PRO A 37 20.33 12.94 -10.04
CA PRO A 37 20.56 14.36 -10.31
C PRO A 37 19.40 15.24 -9.80
N PHE A 38 18.22 14.64 -9.65
CA PHE A 38 17.04 15.30 -9.11
C PHE A 38 17.06 15.31 -7.57
N TYR A 39 17.46 14.21 -6.95
CA TYR A 39 17.60 14.12 -5.49
C TYR A 39 18.67 15.06 -4.94
N GLU A 40 19.74 15.30 -5.69
CA GLU A 40 20.78 16.28 -5.34
C GLU A 40 20.28 17.73 -5.38
N LYS A 41 19.28 18.03 -6.23
CA LYS A 41 18.74 19.39 -6.43
C LYS A 41 17.49 19.68 -5.61
N THR A 42 16.96 18.69 -4.91
CA THR A 42 15.69 18.81 -4.18
C THR A 42 15.90 18.42 -2.72
N ASN A 43 15.30 19.18 -1.81
CA ASN A 43 15.23 18.76 -0.41
C ASN A 43 14.08 17.77 -0.20
N GLU A 44 14.08 17.09 0.94
CA GLU A 44 13.04 16.12 1.30
C GLU A 44 11.63 16.71 1.24
N PHE A 45 11.46 17.95 1.71
CA PHE A 45 10.17 18.64 1.69
C PHE A 45 9.62 18.85 0.27
N SER A 46 10.47 19.25 -0.67
CA SER A 46 10.09 19.42 -2.08
C SER A 46 9.67 18.09 -2.69
N ARG A 47 10.43 17.02 -2.40
CA ARG A 47 10.10 15.66 -2.85
C ARG A 47 8.80 15.16 -2.24
N LEU A 48 8.55 15.44 -0.96
CA LEU A 48 7.29 15.16 -0.28
C LEU A 48 6.13 15.86 -0.95
N PHE A 49 6.25 17.16 -1.22
CA PHE A 49 5.22 17.92 -1.91
C PHE A 49 4.90 17.34 -3.29
N MET A 50 5.93 17.00 -4.08
CA MET A 50 5.75 16.37 -5.38
C MET A 50 5.13 14.97 -5.28
N ALA A 51 5.55 14.15 -4.32
CA ALA A 51 4.97 12.83 -4.08
C ALA A 51 3.49 12.91 -3.66
N LEU A 52 3.13 13.90 -2.83
CA LEU A 52 1.76 14.18 -2.41
C LEU A 52 0.86 14.46 -3.60
N LEU A 53 1.31 15.31 -4.52
CA LEU A 53 0.54 15.69 -5.71
C LEU A 53 0.52 14.62 -6.82
N THR A 54 1.35 13.59 -6.72
CA THR A 54 1.50 12.57 -7.77
C THR A 54 1.13 11.18 -7.25
N VAL A 55 2.12 10.42 -6.79
CA VAL A 55 2.00 8.99 -6.52
C VAL A 55 1.19 8.70 -5.25
N PHE A 56 1.25 9.56 -4.22
CA PHE A 56 0.36 9.44 -3.06
C PHE A 56 -1.09 9.76 -3.42
N ALA A 57 -1.33 10.82 -4.20
CA ALA A 57 -2.68 11.13 -4.69
C ALA A 57 -3.24 9.97 -5.53
N LEU A 58 -2.46 9.44 -6.47
CA LEU A 58 -2.85 8.30 -7.29
C LEU A 58 -3.21 7.08 -6.43
N GLY A 59 -2.32 6.69 -5.52
CA GLY A 59 -2.55 5.54 -4.64
C GLY A 59 -3.83 5.71 -3.81
N ASN A 60 -4.03 6.87 -3.20
CA ASN A 60 -5.25 7.15 -2.43
C ASN A 60 -6.51 7.15 -3.31
N ILE A 61 -6.46 7.72 -4.51
CA ILE A 61 -7.59 7.69 -5.46
C ILE A 61 -7.95 6.25 -5.83
N LEU A 62 -6.95 5.38 -6.04
CA LEU A 62 -7.20 3.97 -6.37
C LEU A 62 -7.84 3.21 -5.20
N VAL A 63 -7.40 3.46 -3.96
CA VAL A 63 -8.03 2.89 -2.75
C VAL A 63 -9.47 3.38 -2.63
N VAL A 64 -9.72 4.68 -2.77
CA VAL A 64 -11.07 5.25 -2.72
C VAL A 64 -11.96 4.69 -3.82
N LYS A 65 -11.46 4.58 -5.06
CA LYS A 65 -12.19 3.93 -6.17
C LYS A 65 -12.52 2.48 -5.86
N ALA A 66 -11.63 1.75 -5.19
CA ALA A 66 -11.92 0.39 -4.77
C ALA A 66 -13.13 0.31 -3.82
N TYR A 67 -13.24 1.24 -2.86
CA TYR A 67 -14.42 1.34 -1.98
C TYR A 67 -15.71 1.76 -2.71
N HIS A 68 -15.62 2.41 -3.87
CA HIS A 68 -16.79 2.72 -4.70
C HIS A 68 -17.24 1.54 -5.57
N TRP A 69 -16.32 0.68 -6.00
CA TRP A 69 -16.60 -0.40 -6.95
C TRP A 69 -16.86 -1.76 -6.29
N PHE A 70 -16.41 -1.96 -5.05
CA PHE A 70 -16.45 -3.24 -4.37
C PHE A 70 -17.04 -3.09 -2.96
N ASP A 71 -17.56 -4.20 -2.41
CA ASP A 71 -18.08 -4.25 -1.05
C ASP A 71 -16.99 -3.84 -0.04
N PRO A 72 -17.21 -2.81 0.81
CA PRO A 72 -16.26 -2.40 1.83
C PRO A 72 -15.78 -3.55 2.74
N ALA A 73 -16.65 -4.53 3.02
CA ALA A 73 -16.29 -5.70 3.82
C ALA A 73 -15.23 -6.58 3.16
N LEU A 74 -15.09 -6.51 1.84
CA LEU A 74 -14.02 -7.14 1.07
C LEU A 74 -12.83 -6.21 0.87
N VAL A 75 -13.06 -4.91 0.66
CA VAL A 75 -11.99 -3.93 0.41
C VAL A 75 -11.07 -3.77 1.62
N THR A 76 -11.62 -3.65 2.83
CA THR A 76 -10.82 -3.46 4.05
C THR A 76 -9.78 -4.57 4.29
N PRO A 77 -10.14 -5.88 4.33
CA PRO A 77 -9.16 -6.93 4.54
C PRO A 77 -8.12 -7.04 3.41
N VAL A 78 -8.54 -6.82 2.16
CA VAL A 78 -7.60 -6.83 1.01
C VAL A 78 -6.63 -5.66 1.09
N ASN A 79 -7.08 -4.50 1.55
CA ASN A 79 -6.24 -3.33 1.77
C ASN A 79 -5.18 -3.58 2.84
N VAL A 80 -5.57 -4.16 3.98
CA VAL A 80 -4.64 -4.52 5.05
C VAL A 80 -3.64 -5.56 4.56
N PHE A 81 -4.11 -6.63 3.92
CA PHE A 81 -3.24 -7.69 3.41
C PHE A 81 -2.20 -7.11 2.43
N SER A 82 -2.66 -6.32 1.47
CA SER A 82 -1.79 -5.72 0.45
C SER A 82 -0.79 -4.72 1.02
N MET A 83 -1.18 -3.93 2.01
CA MET A 83 -0.28 -3.03 2.72
C MET A 83 0.87 -3.80 3.36
N VAL A 84 0.57 -4.89 4.09
CA VAL A 84 1.62 -5.67 4.74
C VAL A 84 2.49 -6.40 3.72
N CYS A 85 1.91 -6.98 2.66
CA CYS A 85 2.69 -7.54 1.55
C CYS A 85 3.66 -6.50 0.97
N GLY A 86 3.18 -5.27 0.74
CA GLY A 86 4.01 -4.15 0.29
C GLY A 86 5.16 -3.87 1.26
N THR A 87 4.88 -3.71 2.55
CA THR A 87 5.91 -3.44 3.59
C THR A 87 6.94 -4.56 3.69
N VAL A 88 6.50 -5.82 3.66
CA VAL A 88 7.41 -6.99 3.67
C VAL A 88 8.29 -6.98 2.42
N LEU A 89 7.69 -6.76 1.25
CA LEU A 89 8.42 -6.72 -0.01
C LEU A 89 9.49 -5.63 0.01
N MET A 90 9.17 -4.43 0.52
CA MET A 90 10.16 -3.35 0.62
C MET A 90 11.25 -3.63 1.66
N THR A 91 10.89 -4.26 2.78
CA THR A 91 11.85 -4.72 3.80
C THR A 91 12.89 -5.68 3.20
N VAL A 92 12.44 -6.60 2.34
CA VAL A 92 13.30 -7.57 1.66
C VAL A 92 14.07 -6.92 0.51
N LEU A 93 13.38 -6.22 -0.40
CA LEU A 93 13.97 -5.75 -1.64
C LEU A 93 14.85 -4.51 -1.46
N VAL A 94 14.43 -3.55 -0.64
CA VAL A 94 15.16 -2.28 -0.46
C VAL A 94 16.10 -2.36 0.72
N PHE A 95 15.61 -2.81 1.87
CA PHE A 95 16.42 -2.85 3.08
C PHE A 95 17.27 -4.13 3.22
N GLN A 96 17.08 -5.12 2.34
CA GLN A 96 17.81 -6.40 2.37
C GLN A 96 17.71 -7.10 3.74
N MET A 97 16.61 -6.85 4.46
CA MET A 97 16.36 -7.41 5.79
C MET A 97 15.49 -8.65 5.68
N LYS A 98 15.76 -9.66 6.52
CA LYS A 98 14.88 -10.82 6.65
C LYS A 98 13.64 -10.43 7.48
N PRO A 99 12.43 -10.44 6.91
CA PRO A 99 11.22 -10.13 7.65
C PRO A 99 11.00 -11.23 8.71
N PRO A 100 10.56 -10.86 9.93
CA PRO A 100 10.23 -11.85 10.95
C PRO A 100 9.08 -12.73 10.45
N LEU A 101 9.24 -14.06 10.51
CA LEU A 101 8.24 -15.03 10.04
C LEU A 101 6.84 -14.80 10.65
N LEU A 102 6.78 -14.20 11.84
CA LEU A 102 5.54 -13.86 12.55
C LEU A 102 4.69 -12.80 11.82
N ILE A 103 5.24 -12.05 10.87
CA ILE A 103 4.50 -11.01 10.15
C ILE A 103 3.38 -11.58 9.28
N ILE A 104 3.58 -12.78 8.73
CA ILE A 104 2.59 -13.46 7.88
C ILE A 104 1.35 -13.85 8.70
N PRO A 105 1.44 -14.63 9.80
CA PRO A 105 0.28 -14.94 10.61
C PRO A 105 -0.34 -13.70 11.27
N ALA A 106 0.48 -12.73 11.72
CA ALA A 106 -0.05 -11.48 12.27
C ALA A 106 -0.92 -10.72 11.26
N THR A 107 -0.50 -10.66 9.99
CA THR A 107 -1.28 -10.03 8.91
C THR A 107 -2.60 -10.72 8.68
N LEU A 108 -2.59 -12.06 8.64
CA LEU A 108 -3.81 -12.85 8.45
C LEU A 108 -4.79 -12.63 9.61
N VAL A 109 -4.30 -12.53 10.85
CA VAL A 109 -5.11 -12.23 12.04
C VAL A 109 -5.71 -10.83 11.96
N VAL A 110 -4.93 -9.80 11.58
CA VAL A 110 -5.46 -8.44 11.43
C VAL A 110 -6.50 -8.38 10.30
N ALA A 111 -6.23 -9.00 9.16
CA ALA A 111 -7.18 -9.06 8.05
C ALA A 111 -8.48 -9.78 8.44
N ALA A 112 -8.39 -10.89 9.16
CA ALA A 112 -9.56 -11.59 9.70
C ALA A 112 -10.32 -10.73 10.74
N GLY A 113 -9.60 -10.01 11.60
CA GLY A 113 -10.18 -9.04 12.53
C GLY A 113 -10.94 -7.93 11.81
N CYS A 114 -10.42 -7.41 10.70
CA CYS A 114 -11.12 -6.41 9.87
C CYS A 114 -12.42 -6.95 9.27
N VAL A 115 -12.43 -8.22 8.84
CA VAL A 115 -13.67 -8.88 8.37
C VAL A 115 -14.68 -8.99 9.52
N TRP A 116 -14.21 -9.43 10.69
CA TRP A 116 -15.05 -9.59 11.87
C TRP A 116 -15.68 -8.26 12.33
N VAL A 117 -14.89 -7.20 12.42
CA VAL A 117 -15.37 -5.86 12.77
C VAL A 117 -16.40 -5.36 11.76
N ASN A 118 -16.17 -5.58 10.46
CA ASN A 118 -17.15 -5.21 9.43
C ASN A 118 -18.47 -5.98 9.56
N ILE A 119 -18.44 -7.25 9.99
CA ILE A 119 -19.66 -8.02 10.27
C ILE A 119 -20.41 -7.41 11.46
N LEU A 120 -19.71 -7.07 12.54
CA LEU A 120 -20.31 -6.48 13.74
C LEU A 120 -20.93 -5.10 13.50
N LEU A 121 -20.35 -4.31 12.60
CA LEU A 121 -20.78 -2.94 12.32
C LEU A 121 -21.85 -2.84 11.22
N ARG A 122 -22.24 -3.95 10.57
CA ARG A 122 -23.32 -3.91 9.59
C ARG A 122 -24.65 -3.65 10.30
N PRO A 123 -25.40 -2.58 9.92
CA PRO A 123 -26.76 -2.42 10.41
C PRO A 123 -27.63 -3.58 9.90
N HIS A 124 -28.38 -4.22 10.80
CA HIS A 124 -29.34 -5.28 10.51
C HIS A 124 -30.60 -4.73 9.81
#